data_AF-N0DW47-F1
#
_entry.id   AF-N0DW47-F1
#
_cell.length_a   1.000
_cell.length_b   1.000
_cell.length_c   1.000
_cell.angle_alpha   90.00
_cell.angle_beta   90.00
_cell.angle_gamma   90.00
#
_symmetry.space_group_name_H-M   'P 1'
#
loop_
_entity.id
_entity.type
_entity.pdbx_description
1 polymer ?
#
loop_
_entity_poly.entity_id
_entity_poly.type
_entity_poly.pdbx_seq_one_letter_code
_entity_poly.pdbx_strand_id
1 'polypeptide(L)'
;MDALNSSSPLVEKISFLLKEVKYGDAIAQEGFLQLYRELRDNYECQESASSASDYAGEQDEEVKYLCTQASLLFVARVLFAAKAQGGEKVPNLGCPVSRIVAAAGINLLDFFREVNVVVSKLSSYFEARGGSSRLFAQQAQLKENSETVVVMGLLAKKYKDNFSMFLHQLDCYKQIVLKLGWNAFLVLRIKLLSSFPDVVSCVELLPCVFAILVGHAPRLPDCLSHVSGAEYRSALLKSLSDICKADYGRVQARIPSVEALLSQILTSAVPEWREAASNAQLESNLANATAAEKCTFTGVVDLVSSKE
;
A
#
# COMPACT_ATOMS: atom_id res chain seq x y z
N MET A 1 -0.51 45.89 22.00
CA MET A 1 -1.87 45.38 21.75
C MET A 1 -2.16 45.60 20.29
N ASP A 2 -2.78 44.60 19.65
CA ASP A 2 -3.24 44.55 18.26
C ASP A 2 -2.21 44.21 17.18
N ALA A 3 -1.86 42.92 17.14
CA ALA A 3 -1.38 42.21 15.94
C ALA A 3 -1.81 40.73 16.00
N LEU A 4 -3.11 40.49 16.17
CA LEU A 4 -3.74 39.16 16.12
C LEU A 4 -4.90 39.24 15.13
N ASN A 5 -4.61 39.43 13.84
CA ASN A 5 -5.61 39.22 12.77
C ASN A 5 -4.97 39.22 11.37
N SER A 6 -4.05 38.28 11.15
CA SER A 6 -3.83 37.75 9.81
C SER A 6 -3.85 36.23 9.92
N SER A 7 -5.06 35.67 10.04
CA SER A 7 -5.27 34.24 9.84
C SER A 7 -4.86 33.93 8.40
N SER A 8 -3.62 33.48 8.24
CA SER A 8 -3.15 32.96 6.97
C SER A 8 -4.13 31.87 6.51
N PRO A 9 -4.53 31.81 5.23
CA PRO A 9 -5.45 30.81 4.71
C PRO A 9 -4.99 29.37 4.96
N LEU A 10 -3.71 29.18 5.34
CA LEU A 10 -3.16 27.91 5.76
C LEU A 10 -3.42 27.52 7.20
N VAL A 11 -3.45 28.49 8.12
CA VAL A 11 -3.87 28.22 9.50
C VAL A 11 -5.32 27.75 9.51
N GLU A 12 -6.16 28.27 8.61
CA GLU A 12 -7.53 27.80 8.41
C GLU A 12 -7.60 26.41 7.77
N LYS A 13 -6.80 26.12 6.74
CA LYS A 13 -6.72 24.77 6.12
C LYS A 13 -6.13 23.70 7.05
N ILE A 14 -5.13 24.06 7.85
CA ILE A 14 -4.53 23.19 8.87
C ILE A 14 -5.53 23.04 10.03
N SER A 15 -6.20 24.10 10.47
CA SER A 15 -7.30 24.01 11.44
C SER A 15 -8.46 23.15 10.93
N PHE A 16 -8.75 23.17 9.62
CA PHE A 16 -9.74 22.29 8.99
C PHE A 16 -9.28 20.83 9.00
N LEU A 17 -8.02 20.56 8.61
CA LEU A 17 -7.40 19.24 8.76
C LEU A 17 -7.46 18.73 10.20
N LEU A 18 -7.15 19.58 11.17
CA LEU A 18 -7.15 19.30 12.60
C LEU A 18 -8.56 19.08 13.17
N LYS A 19 -9.58 19.75 12.61
CA LYS A 19 -11.00 19.56 12.96
C LYS A 19 -11.56 18.26 12.40
N GLU A 20 -11.08 17.79 11.24
CA GLU A 20 -11.48 16.50 10.66
C GLU A 20 -10.79 15.30 11.29
N VAL A 21 -9.65 15.48 11.99
CA VAL A 21 -9.06 14.42 12.79
C VAL A 21 -9.96 14.17 13.99
N LYS A 22 -10.78 13.11 13.92
CA LYS A 22 -11.54 12.58 15.05
C LYS A 22 -10.59 12.04 16.12
N TYR A 23 -10.01 12.94 16.91
CA TYR A 23 -9.51 12.59 18.22
C TYR A 23 -10.74 12.21 19.04
N GLY A 24 -10.81 10.97 19.53
CA GLY A 24 -11.93 10.50 20.34
C GLY A 24 -12.11 11.25 21.67
N ASP A 25 -11.24 12.22 21.97
CA ASP A 25 -11.22 13.02 23.18
C ASP A 25 -10.68 14.44 22.88
N ALA A 26 -11.38 15.48 23.36
CA ALA A 26 -11.00 16.88 23.20
C ALA A 26 -9.64 17.19 23.86
N ILE A 27 -9.29 16.45 24.93
CA ILE A 27 -8.00 16.57 25.63
C ILE A 27 -6.84 16.13 24.73
N ALA A 28 -7.04 15.06 23.95
CA ALA A 28 -6.03 14.57 23.01
C ALA A 28 -5.79 15.55 21.85
N GLN A 29 -6.84 16.26 21.42
CA GLN A 29 -6.74 17.28 20.38
C GLN A 29 -5.91 18.48 20.87
N GLU A 30 -6.15 18.98 22.08
CA GLU A 30 -5.38 20.12 22.63
C GLU A 30 -3.90 19.76 22.84
N GLY A 31 -3.62 18.56 23.38
CA GLY A 31 -2.24 18.09 23.55
C GLY A 31 -1.50 17.92 22.22
N PHE A 32 -2.20 17.54 21.15
CA PHE A 32 -1.64 17.47 19.81
C PHE A 32 -1.30 18.86 19.26
N LEU A 33 -2.21 19.81 19.38
CA LEU A 33 -2.02 21.20 18.94
C LEU A 33 -0.90 21.90 19.71
N GLN A 34 -0.76 21.61 21.00
CA GLN A 34 0.33 22.13 21.82
C GLN A 34 1.68 21.60 21.33
N LEU A 35 1.78 20.30 21.05
CA LEU A 35 3.00 19.70 20.50
C LEU A 35 3.36 20.27 19.12
N TYR A 36 2.38 20.48 18.26
CA TYR A 36 2.60 21.11 16.96
C TYR A 36 3.11 22.55 17.09
N ARG A 37 2.51 23.37 17.97
CA ARG A 37 2.99 24.73 18.27
C ARG A 37 4.42 24.72 18.80
N GLU A 38 4.70 23.84 19.75
CA GLU A 38 6.05 23.69 20.31
C GLU A 38 7.09 23.36 19.23
N LEU A 39 6.81 22.39 18.36
CA LEU A 39 7.71 22.03 17.26
C LEU A 39 7.94 23.18 16.29
N ARG A 40 6.88 23.93 15.98
CA ARG A 40 6.94 25.09 15.10
C ARG A 40 7.84 26.17 15.70
N ASP A 41 7.64 26.53 16.97
CA ASP A 41 8.43 27.57 17.63
C ASP A 41 9.92 27.19 17.69
N ASN A 42 10.23 25.91 17.93
CA ASN A 42 11.60 25.41 17.91
C ASN A 42 12.22 25.44 16.50
N TYR A 43 11.46 25.09 15.47
CA TYR A 43 11.91 25.15 14.08
C TYR A 43 12.21 26.60 13.66
N GLU A 44 11.29 27.54 13.95
CA GLU A 44 11.45 28.96 13.62
C GLU A 44 12.67 29.58 14.34
N CYS A 45 12.93 29.20 15.60
CA CYS A 45 14.14 29.61 16.33
C CYS A 45 15.42 29.15 15.63
N GLN A 46 15.45 27.91 15.15
CA GLN A 46 16.62 27.34 14.47
C GLN A 46 16.81 27.88 13.06
N GLU A 47 15.71 28.14 12.34
CA GLU A 47 15.74 28.75 11.01
C GLU A 47 16.27 30.19 11.09
N SER A 48 15.81 30.96 12.08
CA SER A 48 16.31 32.31 12.34
C SER A 48 17.79 32.33 12.72
N ALA A 49 18.29 31.28 13.37
CA ALA A 49 19.71 31.12 13.71
C ALA A 49 20.58 30.67 12.52
N SER A 50 19.97 30.18 11.43
CA SER A 50 20.66 29.59 10.28
C SER A 50 20.78 30.52 9.07
N SER A 51 20.44 31.81 9.19
CA SER A 51 20.26 32.69 8.03
C SER A 51 21.56 32.97 7.26
N ALA A 52 21.70 32.33 6.10
CA ALA A 52 22.26 32.92 4.88
C ALA A 52 21.71 32.17 3.65
N SER A 53 20.73 32.75 2.96
CA SER A 53 20.59 32.62 1.50
C SER A 53 19.50 33.58 1.03
N ASP A 54 19.94 34.65 0.38
CA ASP A 54 19.14 35.55 -0.42
C ASP A 54 18.54 34.84 -1.66
N TYR A 55 17.44 35.40 -2.15
CA TYR A 55 16.79 35.17 -3.45
C TYR A 55 16.22 33.76 -3.72
N ALA A 56 15.01 33.50 -3.23
CA ALA A 56 14.06 32.57 -3.85
C ALA A 56 12.75 33.32 -4.13
N GLY A 57 12.19 33.16 -5.33
CA GLY A 57 11.00 33.90 -5.78
C GLY A 57 9.75 33.58 -4.95
N GLU A 58 8.80 34.52 -4.92
CA GLU A 58 7.60 34.49 -4.05
C GLU A 58 6.77 33.20 -4.12
N GLN A 59 6.70 32.53 -5.27
CA GLN A 59 6.00 31.24 -5.42
C GLN A 59 6.71 30.06 -4.75
N ASP A 60 8.05 30.09 -4.71
CA ASP A 60 8.84 29.01 -4.11
C ASP A 60 8.76 29.08 -2.58
N GLU A 61 8.72 30.31 -2.02
CA GLU A 61 8.57 30.52 -0.59
C GLU A 61 7.18 30.12 -0.06
N GLU A 62 6.09 30.33 -0.81
CA GLU A 62 4.76 29.84 -0.40
C GLU A 62 4.70 28.31 -0.37
N VAL A 63 5.21 27.64 -1.41
CA VAL A 63 5.24 26.16 -1.48
C VAL A 63 6.14 25.57 -0.40
N LYS A 64 7.29 26.19 -0.15
CA LYS A 64 8.20 25.81 0.94
C LYS A 64 7.52 25.96 2.28
N TYR A 65 6.89 27.12 2.56
CA TYR A 65 6.13 27.35 3.78
C TYR A 65 5.04 26.28 3.98
N LEU A 66 4.27 25.98 2.93
CA LEU A 66 3.26 24.91 2.92
C LEU A 66 3.85 23.54 3.28
N CYS A 67 4.97 23.18 2.65
CA CYS A 67 5.66 21.91 2.90
C CYS A 67 6.19 21.85 4.34
N THR A 68 6.74 22.94 4.87
CA THR A 68 7.25 23.02 6.24
C THR A 68 6.12 22.83 7.25
N GLN A 69 4.99 23.51 7.08
CA GLN A 69 3.83 23.37 7.98
C GLN A 69 3.25 21.95 7.95
N ALA A 70 3.10 21.36 6.76
CA ALA A 70 2.66 19.97 6.59
C ALA A 70 3.63 18.98 7.25
N SER A 71 4.93 19.24 7.15
CA SER A 71 6.00 18.40 7.73
C SER A 71 6.00 18.46 9.25
N LEU A 72 5.89 19.65 9.83
CA LEU A 72 5.75 19.84 11.28
C LEU A 72 4.51 19.13 11.83
N LEU A 73 3.37 19.21 11.12
CA LEU A 73 2.15 18.50 11.47
C LEU A 73 2.34 16.97 11.44
N PHE A 74 3.04 16.46 10.44
CA PHE A 74 3.38 15.04 10.34
C PHE A 74 4.27 14.59 11.50
N VAL A 75 5.32 15.35 11.82
CA VAL A 75 6.24 15.06 12.93
C VAL A 75 5.51 15.08 14.26
N ALA A 76 4.67 16.10 14.51
CA ALA A 76 3.82 16.17 15.68
C ALA A 76 2.98 14.90 15.82
N ARG A 77 2.40 14.43 14.71
CA ARG A 77 1.53 13.23 14.70
C ARG A 77 2.30 11.99 15.08
N VAL A 78 3.50 11.81 14.54
CA VAL A 78 4.36 10.65 14.86
C VAL A 78 4.77 10.64 16.33
N LEU A 79 5.15 11.80 16.87
CA LEU A 79 5.55 11.92 18.27
C LEU A 79 4.38 11.71 19.22
N PHE A 80 3.22 12.30 18.90
CA PHE A 80 2.00 12.14 19.69
C PHE A 80 1.53 10.69 19.71
N ALA A 81 1.51 10.02 18.55
CA ALA A 81 1.16 8.61 18.43
C ALA A 81 2.02 7.72 19.35
N ALA A 82 3.30 7.99 19.42
CA ALA A 82 4.23 7.20 20.21
C ALA A 82 4.15 7.48 21.72
N LYS A 83 3.77 8.69 22.15
CA LYS A 83 3.49 8.98 23.56
C LYS A 83 2.30 8.16 24.07
N ALA A 84 1.34 7.88 23.19
CA ALA A 84 0.14 7.14 23.53
C ALA A 84 0.33 5.60 23.52
N GLN A 85 1.43 5.07 22.97
CA GLN A 85 1.74 3.63 22.96
C GLN A 85 2.20 3.05 24.32
N GLY A 86 2.17 3.85 25.40
CA GLY A 86 2.41 3.38 26.77
C GLY A 86 1.29 2.50 27.35
N GLY A 87 0.15 2.36 26.67
CA GLY A 87 -0.95 1.48 27.03
C GLY A 87 -2.02 1.50 25.95
N GLU A 88 -2.31 0.34 25.35
CA GLU A 88 -3.25 0.12 24.23
C GLU A 88 -2.87 0.69 22.84
N LYS A 89 -3.21 -0.12 21.82
CA LYS A 89 -3.01 0.21 20.40
C LYS A 89 -3.90 1.40 20.03
N VAL A 90 -3.34 2.60 20.05
CA VAL A 90 -4.05 3.77 19.54
C VAL A 90 -4.36 3.55 18.05
N PRO A 91 -5.64 3.59 17.64
CA PRO A 91 -6.00 3.50 16.23
C PRO A 91 -5.29 4.61 15.47
N ASN A 92 -4.85 4.32 14.24
CA ASN A 92 -4.29 5.30 13.31
C ASN A 92 -4.89 6.67 13.56
N LEU A 93 -4.06 7.65 13.93
CA LEU A 93 -4.42 8.99 14.42
C LEU A 93 -5.22 9.87 13.41
N GLY A 94 -6.20 9.30 12.71
CA GLY A 94 -7.15 9.91 11.79
C GLY A 94 -6.58 10.50 10.50
N CYS A 95 -5.28 10.82 10.43
CA CYS A 95 -4.71 11.57 9.31
C CYS A 95 -3.56 10.81 8.62
N PRO A 96 -3.82 10.10 7.51
CA PRO A 96 -2.77 9.56 6.66
C PRO A 96 -2.00 10.70 5.98
N VAL A 97 -0.73 10.46 5.63
CA VAL A 97 0.12 11.43 4.91
C VAL A 97 -0.56 11.98 3.66
N SER A 98 -1.28 11.13 2.93
CA SER A 98 -2.04 11.54 1.75
C SER A 98 -3.08 12.62 2.02
N ARG A 99 -3.72 12.64 3.20
CA ARG A 99 -4.65 13.71 3.59
C ARG A 99 -3.93 15.00 3.94
N ILE A 100 -2.81 14.92 4.67
CA ILE A 100 -1.98 16.09 5.00
C ILE A 100 -1.55 16.80 3.71
N VAL A 101 -1.01 16.02 2.77
CA VAL A 101 -0.52 16.51 1.48
C VAL A 101 -1.65 17.05 0.61
N ALA A 102 -2.78 16.34 0.52
CA ALA A 102 -3.93 16.78 -0.28
C ALA A 102 -4.54 18.09 0.22
N ALA A 103 -4.70 18.26 1.53
CA ALA A 103 -5.27 19.49 2.09
C ALA A 103 -4.31 20.68 2.06
N ALA A 104 -3.00 20.42 2.14
CA ALA A 104 -1.99 21.44 1.89
C ALA A 104 -1.87 21.79 0.39
N GLY A 105 -2.37 20.93 -0.52
CA GLY A 105 -2.26 21.15 -1.96
C GLY A 105 -0.82 21.01 -2.49
N ILE A 106 0.03 20.28 -1.77
CA ILE A 106 1.46 20.13 -2.09
C ILE A 106 1.77 18.81 -2.79
N ASN A 107 2.95 18.72 -3.41
CA ASN A 107 3.44 17.46 -3.96
C ASN A 107 3.95 16.53 -2.84
N LEU A 108 3.71 15.23 -2.97
CA LEU A 108 4.15 14.23 -1.99
C LEU A 108 5.68 14.10 -1.91
N LEU A 109 6.40 14.30 -3.01
CA LEU A 109 7.87 14.27 -3.02
C LEU A 109 8.47 15.50 -2.33
N ASP A 110 7.93 16.68 -2.59
CA ASP A 110 8.37 17.91 -1.95
C ASP A 110 8.09 17.87 -0.45
N PHE A 111 6.94 17.31 -0.06
CA PHE A 111 6.66 16.95 1.33
C PHE A 111 7.76 16.06 1.93
N PHE A 112 8.09 14.91 1.33
CA PHE A 112 9.12 14.03 1.90
C PHE A 112 10.51 14.67 1.96
N ARG A 113 10.87 15.52 1.00
CA ARG A 113 12.12 16.30 1.04
C ARG A 113 12.13 17.24 2.24
N GLU A 114 11.04 18.00 2.43
CA GLU A 114 10.94 18.96 3.51
C GLU A 114 10.84 18.29 4.90
N VAL A 115 10.20 17.12 5.02
CA VAL A 115 10.18 16.39 6.30
C VAL A 115 11.61 16.03 6.72
N ASN A 116 12.50 15.66 5.80
CA ASN A 116 13.91 15.41 6.14
C ASN A 116 14.60 16.67 6.66
N VAL A 117 14.35 17.83 6.05
CA VAL A 117 14.89 19.14 6.50
C VAL A 117 14.36 19.48 7.89
N VAL A 118 13.05 19.35 8.11
CA VAL A 118 12.39 19.60 9.40
C VAL A 118 12.94 18.70 10.50
N VAL A 119 13.04 17.40 10.26
CA VAL A 119 13.59 16.46 11.25
C VAL A 119 15.05 16.76 11.52
N SER A 120 15.84 17.12 10.51
CA SER A 120 17.26 17.49 10.66
C SER A 120 17.43 18.75 11.51
N LYS A 121 16.66 19.81 11.22
CA LYS A 121 16.70 21.04 12.02
C LYS A 121 16.32 20.72 13.48
N LEU A 122 15.19 20.04 13.70
CA LEU A 122 14.69 19.69 15.04
C LEU A 122 15.52 18.62 15.80
N SER A 123 16.67 18.19 15.29
CA SER A 123 17.51 17.15 15.92
C SER A 123 17.81 17.45 17.39
N SER A 124 18.21 18.68 17.72
CA SER A 124 18.53 19.05 19.12
C SER A 124 17.32 18.99 20.06
N TYR A 125 16.14 19.40 19.56
CA TYR A 125 14.88 19.31 20.29
C TYR A 125 14.55 17.84 20.66
N PHE A 126 14.87 16.91 19.77
CA PHE A 126 14.64 15.50 20.00
C PHE A 126 15.71 14.84 20.86
N GLU A 127 16.98 15.24 20.72
CA GLU A 127 18.08 14.78 21.58
C GLU A 127 17.82 15.15 23.05
N ALA A 128 17.35 16.36 23.31
CA ALA A 128 16.97 16.83 24.64
C ALA A 128 15.86 15.97 25.29
N ARG A 129 15.10 15.21 24.49
CA ARG A 129 14.04 14.29 24.94
C ARG A 129 14.48 12.83 24.99
N GLY A 130 15.79 12.55 24.94
CA GLY A 130 16.35 11.20 24.99
C GLY A 130 16.11 10.38 23.71
N GLY A 131 15.91 11.05 22.57
CA GLY A 131 15.42 10.44 21.33
C GLY A 131 16.48 10.00 20.31
N SER A 132 17.79 10.16 20.56
CA SER A 132 18.82 10.06 19.51
C SER A 132 18.77 8.79 18.65
N SER A 133 18.64 7.60 19.24
CA SER A 133 18.51 6.33 18.50
C SER A 133 17.18 6.21 17.74
N ARG A 134 16.11 6.74 18.33
CA ARG A 134 14.77 6.74 17.75
C ARG A 134 14.66 7.71 16.57
N LEU A 135 15.40 8.81 16.58
CA LEU A 135 15.47 9.76 15.47
C LEU A 135 16.11 9.16 14.25
N PHE A 136 17.23 8.46 14.43
CA PHE A 136 17.89 7.76 13.34
C PHE A 136 16.94 6.75 12.70
N ALA A 137 16.22 5.96 13.50
CA ALA A 137 15.22 5.03 12.99
C ALA A 137 14.06 5.73 12.24
N GLN A 138 13.60 6.87 12.76
CA GLN A 138 12.53 7.66 12.11
C GLN A 138 12.99 8.30 10.79
N GLN A 139 14.22 8.83 10.74
CA GLN A 139 14.82 9.38 9.51
C GLN A 139 15.02 8.28 8.46
N ALA A 140 15.54 7.10 8.87
CA ALA A 140 15.69 5.95 7.98
C ALA A 140 14.34 5.51 7.40
N GLN A 141 13.32 5.35 8.25
CA GLN A 141 11.98 4.98 7.82
C GLN A 141 11.36 6.03 6.87
N LEU A 142 11.58 7.32 7.13
CA LEU A 142 11.10 8.39 6.27
C LEU A 142 11.75 8.35 4.88
N LYS A 143 13.05 8.11 4.83
CA LYS A 143 13.79 7.93 3.59
C LYS A 143 13.26 6.72 2.80
N GLU A 144 13.12 5.57 3.45
CA GLU A 144 12.53 4.37 2.83
C GLU A 144 11.10 4.60 2.32
N ASN A 145 10.28 5.35 3.07
CA ASN A 145 8.93 5.71 2.64
C ASN A 145 8.95 6.61 1.39
N SER A 146 9.85 7.59 1.34
CA SER A 146 10.01 8.47 0.18
C SER A 146 10.43 7.69 -1.07
N GLU A 147 11.36 6.75 -0.92
CA GLU A 147 11.79 5.84 -1.99
C GLU A 147 10.63 4.94 -2.44
N THR A 148 9.86 4.43 -1.48
CA THR A 148 8.65 3.63 -1.76
C THR A 148 7.65 4.42 -2.59
N VAL A 149 7.42 5.70 -2.29
CA VAL A 149 6.51 6.55 -3.08
C VAL A 149 7.01 6.73 -4.51
N VAL A 150 8.32 6.99 -4.69
CA VAL A 150 8.92 7.12 -6.02
C VAL A 150 8.75 5.82 -6.81
N VAL A 151 9.13 4.69 -6.21
CA VAL A 151 9.02 3.36 -6.84
C VAL A 151 7.56 3.05 -7.17
N MET A 152 6.63 3.31 -6.25
CA MET A 152 5.21 3.08 -6.51
C MET A 152 4.64 3.97 -7.61
N GLY A 153 5.10 5.22 -7.71
CA GLY A 153 4.75 6.12 -8.81
C GLY A 153 5.25 5.61 -10.17
N LEU A 154 6.50 5.14 -10.22
CA LEU A 154 7.08 4.52 -11.42
C LEU A 154 6.33 3.25 -11.83
N LEU A 155 6.01 2.39 -10.85
CA LEU A 155 5.24 1.16 -11.08
C LEU A 155 3.82 1.45 -11.52
N ALA A 156 3.16 2.48 -10.97
CA ALA A 156 1.81 2.89 -11.38
C ALA A 156 1.80 3.36 -12.83
N LYS A 157 2.81 4.15 -13.22
CA LYS A 157 3.00 4.58 -14.60
C LYS A 157 3.26 3.38 -15.51
N LYS A 158 4.22 2.52 -15.18
CA LYS A 158 4.55 1.31 -15.95
C LYS A 158 3.35 0.38 -16.09
N TYR A 159 2.58 0.19 -15.02
CA TYR A 159 1.35 -0.58 -15.03
C TYR A 159 0.31 0.01 -16.00
N LYS A 160 0.07 1.34 -15.95
CA LYS A 160 -0.87 2.01 -16.83
C LYS A 160 -0.46 1.93 -18.31
N ASP A 161 0.83 2.09 -18.59
CA ASP A 161 1.39 2.00 -19.94
C ASP A 161 1.22 0.58 -20.48
N ASN A 162 1.61 -0.44 -19.70
CA ASN A 162 1.45 -1.84 -20.06
C ASN A 162 -0.02 -2.26 -20.18
N PHE A 163 -0.88 -1.79 -19.28
CA PHE A 163 -2.33 -2.03 -19.37
C PHE A 163 -2.90 -1.48 -20.67
N SER A 164 -2.47 -0.29 -21.07
CA SER A 164 -2.90 0.32 -22.33
C SER A 164 -2.38 -0.44 -23.55
N MET A 165 -1.30 -1.22 -23.42
CA MET A 165 -0.82 -2.11 -24.48
C MET A 165 -1.64 -3.41 -24.54
N PHE A 166 -1.82 -4.09 -23.39
CA PHE A 166 -2.44 -5.42 -23.31
C PHE A 166 -3.96 -5.42 -23.40
N LEU A 167 -4.60 -4.40 -22.83
CA LEU A 167 -6.04 -4.37 -22.58
C LEU A 167 -6.70 -3.12 -23.17
N HIS A 168 -6.14 -2.60 -24.28
CA HIS A 168 -6.65 -1.41 -24.97
C HIS A 168 -8.12 -1.54 -25.39
N GLN A 169 -8.57 -2.77 -25.68
CA GLN A 169 -9.90 -3.09 -26.21
C GLN A 169 -11.01 -3.13 -25.16
N LEU A 170 -10.67 -2.94 -23.88
CA LEU A 170 -11.66 -2.87 -22.79
C LEU A 170 -12.34 -1.50 -22.80
N ASP A 171 -13.22 -1.20 -23.75
CA ASP A 171 -13.78 0.14 -23.87
C ASP A 171 -14.70 0.51 -22.69
N CYS A 172 -15.71 -0.30 -22.40
CA CYS A 172 -16.71 0.00 -21.36
C CYS A 172 -16.23 -0.28 -19.93
N TYR A 173 -15.29 -1.21 -19.73
CA TYR A 173 -14.79 -1.61 -18.41
C TYR A 173 -13.38 -1.12 -18.09
N LYS A 174 -12.74 -0.36 -18.99
CA LYS A 174 -11.32 0.06 -18.88
C LYS A 174 -10.92 0.49 -17.48
N GLN A 175 -11.66 1.45 -16.94
CA GLN A 175 -11.34 2.08 -15.66
C GLN A 175 -11.55 1.15 -14.47
N ILE A 176 -12.53 0.26 -14.57
CA ILE A 176 -12.84 -0.71 -13.51
C ILE A 176 -11.73 -1.77 -13.47
N VAL A 177 -11.38 -2.34 -14.62
CA VAL A 177 -10.32 -3.38 -14.70
C VAL A 177 -8.95 -2.80 -14.37
N LEU A 178 -8.65 -1.57 -14.81
CA LEU A 178 -7.42 -0.86 -14.46
C LEU A 178 -7.29 -0.68 -12.93
N LYS A 179 -8.36 -0.21 -12.28
CA LYS A 179 -8.37 -0.04 -10.82
C LYS A 179 -8.29 -1.36 -10.08
N LEU A 180 -9.03 -2.37 -10.54
CA LEU A 180 -9.02 -3.71 -9.96
C LEU A 180 -7.62 -4.32 -10.00
N GLY A 181 -6.96 -4.27 -11.16
CA GLY A 181 -5.62 -4.80 -11.34
C GLY A 181 -4.58 -4.08 -10.51
N TRP A 182 -4.68 -2.75 -10.42
CA TRP A 182 -3.79 -1.98 -9.55
C TRP A 182 -3.97 -2.33 -8.07
N ASN A 183 -5.22 -2.45 -7.61
CA ASN A 183 -5.50 -2.87 -6.24
C ASN A 183 -5.00 -4.29 -5.96
N ALA A 184 -5.20 -5.22 -6.89
CA ALA A 184 -4.67 -6.57 -6.79
C ALA A 184 -3.14 -6.56 -6.66
N PHE A 185 -2.45 -5.76 -7.49
CA PHE A 185 -1.00 -5.56 -7.40
C PHE A 185 -0.58 -5.07 -6.00
N LEU A 186 -1.24 -4.04 -5.46
CA LEU A 186 -0.92 -3.49 -4.14
C LEU A 186 -1.07 -4.53 -3.02
N VAL A 187 -2.14 -5.33 -3.06
CA VAL A 187 -2.39 -6.37 -2.07
C VAL A 187 -1.36 -7.50 -2.19
N LEU A 188 -1.11 -7.97 -3.41
CA LEU A 188 -0.13 -9.01 -3.69
C LEU A 188 1.28 -8.58 -3.26
N ARG A 189 1.66 -7.32 -3.52
CA ARG A 189 2.95 -6.77 -3.09
C ARG A 189 3.14 -6.92 -1.59
N ILE A 190 2.14 -6.50 -0.81
CA ILE A 190 2.20 -6.52 0.66
C ILE A 190 2.21 -7.95 1.22
N LYS A 191 1.52 -8.89 0.54
CA LYS A 191 1.32 -10.25 1.03
C LYS A 191 2.40 -11.24 0.57
N LEU A 192 3.02 -11.01 -0.58
CA LEU A 192 3.97 -11.96 -1.20
C LEU A 192 5.41 -11.48 -1.23
N LEU A 193 5.66 -10.17 -1.12
CA LEU A 193 7.02 -9.64 -1.11
C LEU A 193 7.43 -9.24 0.32
N SER A 194 8.72 -8.99 0.51
CA SER A 194 9.25 -8.46 1.78
C SER A 194 8.69 -7.07 2.07
N SER A 195 8.82 -6.59 3.31
CA SER A 195 8.41 -5.24 3.72
C SER A 195 9.04 -4.13 2.85
N PHE A 196 10.26 -4.37 2.36
CA PHE A 196 11.02 -3.50 1.47
C PHE A 196 11.44 -4.28 0.23
N PRO A 197 10.52 -4.47 -0.73
CA PRO A 197 10.81 -5.24 -1.93
C PRO A 197 11.65 -4.39 -2.89
N ASP A 198 12.60 -5.03 -3.55
CA ASP A 198 13.34 -4.39 -4.63
C ASP A 198 12.42 -4.14 -5.85
N VAL A 199 12.83 -3.19 -6.70
CA VAL A 199 12.06 -2.79 -7.88
C VAL A 199 11.86 -3.95 -8.86
N VAL A 200 12.84 -4.86 -8.98
CA VAL A 200 12.77 -5.98 -9.92
C VAL A 200 11.69 -6.97 -9.48
N SER A 201 11.67 -7.34 -8.19
CA SER A 201 10.62 -8.17 -7.60
C SER A 201 9.21 -7.56 -7.79
N CYS A 202 9.09 -6.23 -7.70
CA CYS A 202 7.83 -5.55 -7.98
C CYS A 202 7.46 -5.61 -9.47
N VAL A 203 8.44 -5.44 -10.37
CA VAL A 203 8.22 -5.52 -11.83
C VAL A 203 7.80 -6.93 -12.24
N GLU A 204 8.34 -7.98 -11.62
CA GLU A 204 7.97 -9.38 -11.86
C GLU A 204 6.56 -9.73 -11.42
N LEU A 205 6.02 -8.99 -10.45
CA LEU A 205 4.65 -9.19 -10.01
C LEU A 205 3.63 -8.61 -11.02
N LEU A 206 4.03 -7.64 -11.86
CA LEU A 206 3.13 -7.02 -12.86
C LEU A 206 2.62 -8.03 -13.91
N PRO A 207 3.46 -8.84 -14.59
CA PRO A 207 2.99 -9.90 -15.48
C PRO A 207 2.00 -10.86 -14.83
N CYS A 208 2.22 -11.19 -13.55
CA CYS A 208 1.33 -12.08 -12.81
C CYS A 208 -0.08 -11.49 -12.68
N VAL A 209 -0.17 -10.20 -12.37
CA VAL A 209 -1.44 -9.47 -12.29
C VAL A 209 -2.12 -9.42 -13.67
N PHE A 210 -1.38 -9.12 -14.74
CA PHE A 210 -1.96 -9.08 -16.08
C PHE A 210 -2.47 -10.44 -16.55
N ALA A 211 -1.75 -11.53 -16.27
CA ALA A 211 -2.19 -12.88 -16.60
C ALA A 211 -3.55 -13.21 -15.98
N ILE A 212 -3.76 -12.78 -14.74
CA ILE A 212 -5.02 -12.98 -14.01
C ILE A 212 -6.13 -12.07 -14.55
N LEU A 213 -5.86 -10.79 -14.82
CA LEU A 213 -6.85 -9.90 -15.43
C LEU A 213 -7.32 -10.42 -16.78
N VAL A 214 -6.39 -10.91 -17.61
CA VAL A 214 -6.69 -11.55 -18.89
C VAL A 214 -7.50 -12.84 -18.70
N GLY A 215 -7.18 -13.63 -17.68
CA GLY A 215 -7.88 -14.89 -17.38
C GLY A 215 -9.29 -14.74 -16.79
N HIS A 216 -9.60 -13.62 -16.11
CA HIS A 216 -10.84 -13.45 -15.34
C HIS A 216 -11.75 -12.29 -15.77
N ALA A 217 -11.31 -11.36 -16.62
CA ALA A 217 -12.18 -10.27 -17.06
C ALA A 217 -13.32 -10.84 -17.95
N PRO A 218 -14.59 -10.62 -17.59
CA PRO A 218 -15.72 -11.23 -18.29
C PRO A 218 -15.85 -10.57 -19.66
N ARG A 219 -15.67 -11.35 -20.73
CA ARG A 219 -15.88 -10.94 -22.13
C ARG A 219 -14.95 -9.81 -22.61
N LEU A 220 -13.64 -10.04 -22.58
CA LEU A 220 -12.73 -9.35 -23.51
C LEU A 220 -13.19 -9.65 -24.94
N PRO A 221 -13.51 -8.63 -25.76
CA PRO A 221 -14.11 -8.85 -27.08
C PRO A 221 -13.10 -9.55 -27.97
N ASP A 222 -13.34 -10.83 -28.28
CA ASP A 222 -12.75 -11.68 -29.32
C ASP A 222 -11.22 -11.74 -29.52
N CYS A 223 -10.41 -10.96 -28.79
CA CYS A 223 -8.95 -10.97 -28.87
C CYS A 223 -8.29 -12.07 -28.02
N LEU A 224 -9.05 -12.68 -27.11
CA LEU A 224 -8.57 -13.68 -26.16
C LEU A 224 -9.44 -14.96 -26.15
N SER A 225 -10.32 -15.11 -27.14
CA SER A 225 -11.05 -16.36 -27.40
C SER A 225 -10.12 -17.55 -27.73
N HIS A 226 -8.84 -17.27 -28.02
CA HIS A 226 -7.78 -18.26 -28.26
C HIS A 226 -7.00 -18.69 -26.98
N VAL A 227 -7.32 -18.16 -25.79
CA VAL A 227 -6.48 -18.30 -24.57
C VAL A 227 -6.72 -19.58 -23.75
N SER A 228 -7.64 -20.45 -24.17
CA SER A 228 -7.95 -21.68 -23.43
C SER A 228 -6.99 -22.83 -23.78
N GLY A 229 -5.79 -22.82 -23.18
CA GLY A 229 -4.84 -23.93 -23.22
C GLY A 229 -3.66 -23.75 -22.26
N ALA A 230 -3.18 -24.83 -21.63
CA ALA A 230 -2.05 -24.79 -20.68
C ALA A 230 -0.75 -24.29 -21.35
N GLU A 231 -0.51 -24.67 -22.60
CA GLU A 231 0.61 -24.19 -23.41
C GLU A 231 0.49 -22.71 -23.76
N TYR A 232 -0.74 -22.23 -24.01
CA TYR A 232 -0.98 -20.83 -24.32
C TYR A 232 -0.87 -19.94 -23.08
N ARG A 233 -1.26 -20.40 -21.88
CA ARG A 233 -1.01 -19.67 -20.62
C ARG A 233 0.49 -19.44 -20.39
N SER A 234 1.31 -20.44 -20.68
CA SER A 234 2.77 -20.33 -20.64
C SER A 234 3.29 -19.32 -21.67
N ALA A 235 2.82 -19.37 -22.91
CA ALA A 235 3.19 -18.43 -23.97
C ALA A 235 2.75 -16.98 -23.67
N LEU A 236 1.54 -16.79 -23.16
CA LEU A 236 1.01 -15.50 -22.71
C LEU A 236 1.87 -14.96 -21.57
N LEU A 237 2.14 -15.76 -20.55
CA LEU A 237 2.94 -15.34 -19.40
C LEU A 237 4.36 -14.95 -19.83
N LYS A 238 4.95 -15.67 -20.80
CA LYS A 238 6.23 -15.33 -21.40
C LYS A 238 6.17 -13.98 -22.12
N SER A 239 5.18 -13.77 -22.98
CA SER A 239 4.97 -12.49 -23.67
C SER A 239 4.75 -11.31 -22.71
N LEU A 240 3.93 -11.51 -21.67
CA LEU A 240 3.71 -10.52 -20.61
C LEU A 240 5.01 -10.20 -19.87
N SER A 241 5.84 -11.21 -19.60
CA SER A 241 7.15 -11.04 -18.96
C SER A 241 8.09 -10.22 -19.84
N ASP A 242 8.19 -10.55 -21.13
CA ASP A 242 9.06 -9.85 -22.09
C ASP A 242 8.68 -8.37 -22.21
N ILE A 243 7.39 -8.07 -22.36
CA ILE A 243 6.89 -6.69 -22.47
C ILE A 243 7.08 -5.92 -21.17
N CYS A 244 6.86 -6.56 -20.01
CA CYS A 244 7.16 -5.95 -18.72
C CYS A 244 8.67 -5.85 -18.44
N LYS A 245 9.53 -6.45 -19.26
CA LYS A 245 10.97 -6.63 -19.03
C LYS A 245 11.24 -7.30 -17.68
N ALA A 246 10.52 -8.39 -17.42
CA ALA A 246 10.62 -9.21 -16.21
C ALA A 246 11.24 -10.57 -16.54
N ASP A 247 11.91 -11.18 -15.56
CA ASP A 247 12.46 -12.51 -15.72
C ASP A 247 11.34 -13.56 -15.74
N TYR A 248 11.18 -14.24 -16.88
CA TYR A 248 10.12 -15.22 -17.07
C TYR A 248 10.17 -16.37 -16.04
N GLY A 249 11.37 -16.86 -15.69
CA GLY A 249 11.52 -17.95 -14.73
C GLY A 249 10.98 -17.58 -13.34
N ARG A 250 11.33 -16.39 -12.85
CA ARG A 250 10.84 -15.86 -11.56
C ARG A 250 9.35 -15.53 -11.61
N VAL A 251 8.85 -15.01 -12.73
CA VAL A 251 7.40 -14.78 -12.94
C VAL A 251 6.63 -16.10 -12.88
N GLN A 252 7.08 -17.12 -13.61
CA GLN A 252 6.45 -18.44 -13.68
C GLN A 252 6.42 -19.11 -12.30
N ALA A 253 7.52 -19.02 -11.54
CA ALA A 253 7.59 -19.58 -10.18
C ALA A 253 6.61 -18.89 -9.20
N ARG A 254 6.26 -17.62 -9.45
CA ARG A 254 5.42 -16.80 -8.54
C ARG A 254 3.92 -16.96 -8.79
N ILE A 255 3.52 -17.34 -10.01
CA ILE A 255 2.12 -17.49 -10.41
C ILE A 255 1.28 -18.36 -9.45
N PRO A 256 1.72 -19.55 -9.02
CA PRO A 256 0.90 -20.39 -8.15
C PRO A 256 0.53 -19.71 -6.82
N SER A 257 1.49 -19.00 -6.21
CA SER A 257 1.24 -18.25 -4.97
C SER A 257 0.31 -17.06 -5.19
N VAL A 258 0.41 -16.40 -6.34
CA VAL A 258 -0.48 -15.28 -6.71
C VAL A 258 -1.91 -15.77 -6.93
N GLU A 259 -2.09 -16.85 -7.70
CA GLU A 259 -3.40 -17.45 -7.97
C GLU A 259 -4.07 -17.96 -6.70
N ALA A 260 -3.33 -18.65 -5.82
CA ALA A 260 -3.84 -19.12 -4.54
C ALA A 260 -4.32 -17.96 -3.65
N LEU A 261 -3.52 -16.91 -3.53
CA LEU A 261 -3.84 -15.76 -2.67
C LEU A 261 -5.03 -14.96 -3.21
N LEU A 262 -5.10 -14.71 -4.52
CA LEU A 262 -6.25 -14.02 -5.10
C LEU A 262 -7.50 -14.87 -5.05
N SER A 263 -7.41 -16.18 -5.28
CA SER A 263 -8.55 -17.08 -5.11
C SER A 263 -9.08 -17.02 -3.68
N GLN A 264 -8.19 -17.05 -2.67
CA GLN A 264 -8.58 -16.90 -1.27
C GLN A 264 -9.26 -15.55 -1.00
N ILE A 265 -8.68 -14.45 -1.47
CA ILE A 265 -9.22 -13.10 -1.25
C ILE A 265 -10.59 -12.96 -1.92
N LEU A 266 -10.72 -13.35 -3.19
CA LEU A 266 -11.96 -13.18 -3.95
C LEU A 266 -13.06 -14.10 -3.43
N THR A 267 -12.75 -15.35 -3.09
CA THR A 267 -13.71 -16.28 -2.44
C THR A 267 -14.15 -15.76 -1.07
N SER A 268 -13.28 -15.07 -0.34
CA SER A 268 -13.66 -14.45 0.93
C SER A 268 -14.51 -13.18 0.74
N ALA A 269 -14.32 -12.44 -0.35
CA ALA A 269 -14.95 -11.15 -0.57
C ALA A 269 -16.29 -11.23 -1.33
N VAL A 270 -16.48 -12.25 -2.17
CA VAL A 270 -17.66 -12.44 -3.03
C VAL A 270 -18.53 -13.56 -2.45
N PRO A 271 -19.71 -13.27 -1.88
CA PRO A 271 -20.58 -14.27 -1.26
C PRO A 271 -20.94 -15.43 -2.19
N GLU A 272 -21.24 -15.14 -3.46
CA GLU A 272 -21.62 -16.16 -4.45
C GLU A 272 -20.48 -17.15 -4.74
N TRP A 273 -19.22 -16.67 -4.72
CA TRP A 273 -18.05 -17.52 -4.94
C TRP A 273 -17.69 -18.32 -3.70
N ARG A 274 -17.97 -17.78 -2.51
CA ARG A 274 -17.87 -18.52 -1.26
C ARG A 274 -18.82 -19.71 -1.23
N GLU A 275 -20.06 -19.50 -1.64
CA GLU A 275 -21.08 -20.56 -1.75
C GLU A 275 -20.69 -21.60 -2.79
N ALA A 276 -20.25 -21.16 -3.98
CA ALA A 276 -19.77 -22.07 -5.02
C ALA A 276 -18.56 -22.92 -4.56
N ALA A 277 -17.59 -22.31 -3.87
CA ALA A 277 -16.43 -23.02 -3.32
C ALA A 277 -16.81 -24.02 -2.22
N SER A 278 -17.76 -23.66 -1.34
CA SER A 278 -18.31 -24.55 -0.31
C SER A 278 -19.02 -25.75 -0.94
N ASN A 279 -19.80 -25.52 -2.00
CA ASN A 279 -20.51 -26.58 -2.72
C ASN A 279 -19.53 -27.51 -3.44
N ALA A 280 -18.50 -26.98 -4.10
CA ALA A 280 -17.46 -27.78 -4.75
C ALA A 280 -16.64 -28.62 -3.74
N GLN A 281 -16.39 -28.10 -2.54
CA GLN A 281 -15.76 -28.87 -1.45
C GLN A 281 -16.67 -30.00 -0.96
N LEU A 282 -17.97 -29.74 -0.81
CA LEU A 282 -18.97 -30.75 -0.48
C LEU A 282 -19.04 -31.87 -1.52
N GLU A 283 -19.04 -31.52 -2.81
CA GLU A 283 -19.04 -32.49 -3.92
C GLU A 283 -17.74 -33.31 -3.98
N SER A 284 -16.58 -32.67 -3.78
CA SER A 284 -15.28 -33.36 -3.69
C SER A 284 -15.23 -34.34 -2.52
N ASN A 285 -15.72 -33.93 -1.34
CA ASN A 285 -15.80 -34.80 -0.17
C ASN A 285 -16.77 -35.97 -0.38
N LEU A 286 -17.88 -35.76 -1.10
CA LEU A 286 -18.82 -36.81 -1.46
C LEU A 286 -18.22 -37.79 -2.48
N ALA A 287 -17.44 -37.28 -3.46
CA ALA A 287 -16.72 -38.09 -4.43
C ALA A 287 -15.60 -38.93 -3.78
N ASN A 288 -14.90 -38.37 -2.78
CA ASN A 288 -13.88 -39.07 -2.02
C ASN A 288 -14.47 -40.12 -1.06
N ALA A 289 -15.63 -39.84 -0.46
CA ALA A 289 -16.37 -40.80 0.36
C ALA A 289 -16.87 -42.00 -0.48
N THR A 290 -17.43 -41.74 -1.67
CA THR A 290 -17.88 -42.81 -2.59
C THR A 290 -16.72 -43.58 -3.22
N ALA A 291 -15.54 -42.99 -3.38
CA ALA A 291 -14.32 -43.70 -3.78
C ALA A 291 -13.77 -44.58 -2.65
N ALA A 292 -13.82 -44.13 -1.39
CA ALA A 292 -13.44 -44.93 -0.22
C ALA A 292 -14.39 -46.12 0.02
N GLU A 293 -15.69 -45.95 -0.21
CA GLU A 293 -16.66 -47.06 -0.13
C GLU A 293 -16.46 -48.11 -1.23
N LYS A 294 -15.99 -47.73 -2.43
CA LYS A 294 -15.64 -48.68 -3.50
C LYS A 294 -14.36 -49.48 -3.25
N CYS A 295 -13.47 -49.02 -2.36
CA CYS A 295 -12.23 -49.73 -2.02
C CYS A 295 -12.37 -50.69 -0.83
N THR A 296 -13.56 -50.85 -0.24
CA THR A 296 -13.73 -51.61 1.01
C THR A 296 -14.74 -52.77 0.87
N PHE A 297 -14.59 -53.67 -0.11
CA PHE A 297 -15.01 -55.09 0.02
C PHE A 297 -14.60 -55.95 -1.20
N THR A 298 -13.52 -56.73 -1.08
CA THR A 298 -13.41 -58.07 -1.68
C THR A 298 -12.36 -58.86 -0.89
N GLY A 299 -12.81 -59.81 -0.07
CA GLY A 299 -11.93 -60.74 0.61
C GLY A 299 -12.55 -61.36 1.84
N VAL A 300 -13.59 -62.18 1.67
CA VAL A 300 -13.98 -63.18 2.68
C VAL A 300 -12.82 -64.18 2.75
N VAL A 301 -12.01 -64.10 3.82
CA VAL A 301 -11.03 -65.14 4.16
C VAL A 301 -11.79 -66.19 4.96
N ASP A 302 -12.09 -67.30 4.30
CA ASP A 302 -12.65 -68.51 4.91
C ASP A 302 -11.53 -69.24 5.67
N LEU A 303 -11.69 -69.39 6.98
CA LEU A 303 -10.79 -70.15 7.87
C LEU A 303 -11.65 -71.13 8.69
N VAL A 304 -11.97 -72.26 8.08
CA VAL A 304 -12.43 -73.45 8.81
C VAL A 304 -11.22 -74.33 9.13
N SER A 305 -10.96 -74.48 10.43
CA SER A 305 -9.96 -75.38 10.99
C SER A 305 -10.59 -76.73 11.37
N SER A 306 -9.97 -77.79 10.87
CA SER A 306 -9.77 -79.13 11.49
C SER A 306 -10.89 -80.18 11.53
N LYS A 307 -10.63 -81.28 10.80
CA LYS A 307 -10.46 -82.70 11.23
C LYS A 307 -10.13 -83.49 9.95
N GLU A 308 -9.11 -84.35 9.82
CA GLU A 308 -8.33 -85.20 10.74
C GLU A 308 -6.82 -85.11 10.44
#